data_AF-A0A1F8P5H1-F1
#
_entry.id   AF-A0A1F8P5H1-F1
#
_cell.length_a   1.000
_cell.length_b   1.000
_cell.length_c   1.000
_cell.angle_alpha   90.00
_cell.angle_beta   90.00
_cell.angle_gamma   90.00
#
_symmetry.space_group_name_H-M   'P 1'
#
loop_
_entity.id
_entity.type
_entity.pdbx_description
1 polymer ?
#
loop_
_entity_poly.entity_id
_entity_poly.type
_entity_poly.pdbx_seq_one_letter_code
_entity_poly.pdbx_strand_id
1 'polypeptide(L)'
;MMVNIIGIKETSFLNISATIVDILTQITLVVIGFITLFNPAVLVQRIIENWPSTGNLVLGIALATIAYTGIETMSQMAEETKKPEKSVPRALIMMIVAVLVIFAGISLVSLSAMPVEELASEWSRDPVAGIAFYIPIEMIKVILKPLIAILAGTILLIATNAGLIGISRLVFSQGTHGLAPSAFSRVHSHFKTPYISIIIFSLIAIVLLVPGFFEADVFASMGALYAIGSLLAFMFAHASIIGLRIKKPDIPRPFRIRGNINIKGYDVPIIPVMGLLATIVIWIIILIQEPYSRWIGLGWMFVGLVTYFIIRFRRHNKPEEWQLKPEKHHKVL
;
A
#
# COMPACT_ATOMS: atom_id res chain seq x y z
N MET A 1 -4.03 18.03 3.94
CA MET A 1 -5.42 18.48 3.68
C MET A 1 -5.48 19.64 2.68
N MET A 2 -4.89 20.82 2.95
CA MET A 2 -5.01 22.00 2.07
C MET A 2 -4.44 21.79 0.66
N VAL A 3 -3.26 21.18 0.55
CA VAL A 3 -2.64 20.86 -0.75
C VAL A 3 -3.52 19.96 -1.63
N ASN A 4 -4.18 18.97 -1.03
CA ASN A 4 -5.09 18.07 -1.75
C ASN A 4 -6.37 18.75 -2.25
N ILE A 5 -6.78 19.84 -1.61
CA ILE A 5 -7.96 20.59 -2.04
C ILE A 5 -7.60 21.48 -3.24
N ILE A 6 -6.42 22.11 -3.25
CA ILE A 6 -5.98 23.09 -4.25
C ILE A 6 -5.62 22.42 -5.59
N GLY A 7 -5.10 21.19 -5.58
CA GLY A 7 -4.89 20.37 -6.77
C GLY A 7 -3.44 19.92 -7.00
N ILE A 8 -3.29 18.75 -7.61
CA ILE A 8 -2.03 17.97 -7.67
C ILE A 8 -1.03 18.53 -8.70
N LYS A 9 -1.48 19.35 -9.67
CA LYS A 9 -0.62 19.80 -10.78
C LYS A 9 0.57 20.64 -10.33
N GLU A 10 0.39 21.50 -9.33
CA GLU A 10 1.45 22.40 -8.84
C GLU A 10 2.44 21.69 -7.91
N THR A 11 2.04 20.60 -7.25
CA THR A 11 2.91 19.82 -6.34
C THR A 11 3.53 18.59 -6.97
N SER A 12 3.12 18.20 -8.18
CA SER A 12 3.62 17.01 -8.85
C SER A 12 5.13 17.05 -9.13
N PHE A 13 5.70 18.21 -9.48
CA PHE A 13 7.14 18.30 -9.78
C PHE A 13 8.00 18.10 -8.52
N LEU A 14 7.62 18.72 -7.40
CA LEU A 14 8.31 18.56 -6.13
C LEU A 14 8.22 17.12 -5.62
N ASN A 15 7.03 16.51 -5.72
CA ASN A 15 6.82 15.12 -5.29
C ASN A 15 7.66 14.14 -6.13
N ILE A 16 7.69 14.32 -7.46
CA ILE A 16 8.49 13.48 -8.35
C ILE A 16 9.99 13.66 -8.05
N SER A 17 10.45 14.91 -7.91
CA SER A 17 11.86 15.20 -7.61
C SER A 17 12.29 14.58 -6.27
N ALA A 18 11.50 14.76 -5.21
CA ALA A 18 11.78 14.18 -3.91
C ALA A 18 11.83 12.65 -3.96
N THR A 19 10.90 12.02 -4.70
CA THR A 19 10.88 10.56 -4.88
C THR A 19 12.11 10.05 -5.64
N ILE A 20 12.56 10.76 -6.68
CA ILE A 20 13.77 10.40 -7.41
C ILE A 20 15.01 10.51 -6.51
N VAL A 21 15.13 11.61 -5.76
CA VAL A 21 16.24 11.82 -4.82
C VAL A 21 16.24 10.75 -3.74
N ASP A 22 15.07 10.37 -3.23
CA ASP A 22 14.92 9.29 -2.24
C ASP A 22 15.40 7.94 -2.79
N ILE A 23 14.91 7.53 -3.96
CA ILE A 23 15.34 6.28 -4.61
C ILE A 23 16.85 6.29 -4.86
N LEU A 24 17.41 7.40 -5.36
CA LEU A 24 18.85 7.53 -5.58
C LEU A 24 19.64 7.46 -4.27
N THR A 25 19.14 8.07 -3.20
CA THR A 25 19.77 8.04 -1.88
C THR A 25 19.78 6.62 -1.32
N GLN A 26 18.66 5.90 -1.42
CA GLN A 26 18.56 4.50 -0.98
C GLN A 26 19.48 3.58 -1.78
N ILE A 27 19.52 3.73 -3.12
CA ILE A 27 20.44 2.96 -3.97
C ILE A 27 21.90 3.29 -3.60
N THR A 28 22.23 4.56 -3.41
CA THR A 28 23.59 4.99 -3.02
C THR A 28 23.99 4.41 -1.67
N LEU A 29 23.08 4.45 -0.70
CA LEU A 29 23.30 3.85 0.63
C LEU A 29 23.52 2.34 0.53
N VAL A 30 22.71 1.63 -0.25
CA VAL A 30 22.87 0.18 -0.48
C VAL A 30 24.23 -0.10 -1.11
N VAL A 31 24.63 0.63 -2.16
CA VAL A 31 25.93 0.43 -2.82
C VAL A 31 27.09 0.70 -1.87
N ILE A 32 27.08 1.81 -1.14
CA ILE A 32 28.15 2.14 -0.17
C ILE A 32 28.18 1.09 0.94
N GLY A 33 27.01 0.68 1.45
CA GLY A 33 26.90 -0.38 2.45
C GLY A 33 27.46 -1.71 1.96
N PHE A 34 27.19 -2.09 0.71
CA PHE A 34 27.81 -3.28 0.10
C PHE A 34 29.33 -3.17 -0.03
N ILE A 35 29.86 -1.99 -0.33
CA ILE A 35 31.31 -1.80 -0.48
C ILE A 35 32.01 -1.78 0.88
N THR A 36 31.38 -1.19 1.90
CA THR A 36 32.06 -0.84 3.16
C THR A 36 31.70 -1.71 4.36
N LEU A 37 30.49 -2.30 4.38
CA LEU A 37 29.94 -3.01 5.53
C LEU A 37 29.61 -4.48 5.25
N PHE A 38 29.50 -4.87 3.97
CA PHE A 38 29.07 -6.22 3.61
C PHE A 38 30.19 -7.23 3.78
N ASN A 39 29.95 -8.20 4.64
CA ASN A 39 30.80 -9.34 4.89
C ASN A 39 29.95 -10.62 4.84
N PRO A 40 30.10 -11.46 3.80
CA PRO A 40 29.30 -12.68 3.65
C PRO A 40 29.39 -13.64 4.83
N ALA A 41 30.56 -13.76 5.46
CA ALA A 41 30.74 -14.67 6.58
C ALA A 41 29.96 -14.19 7.81
N VAL A 42 30.05 -12.89 8.12
CA VAL A 42 29.29 -12.27 9.23
C VAL A 42 27.79 -12.35 8.97
N LEU A 43 27.35 -12.08 7.73
CA LEU A 43 25.94 -12.18 7.35
C LEU A 43 25.40 -13.60 7.59
N VAL A 44 26.08 -14.61 7.04
CA VAL A 44 25.65 -16.02 7.17
C VAL A 44 25.67 -16.45 8.64
N GLN A 45 26.70 -16.07 9.39
CA GLN A 45 26.79 -16.34 10.82
C GLN A 45 25.58 -15.75 11.56
N ARG A 46 25.29 -14.46 11.35
CA ARG A 46 24.16 -13.79 12.00
C ARG A 46 22.81 -14.40 11.63
N ILE A 47 22.63 -14.83 10.39
CA ILE A 47 21.40 -15.51 9.95
C ILE A 47 21.23 -16.86 10.65
N ILE A 48 22.31 -17.65 10.77
CA ILE A 48 22.26 -18.98 11.39
C ILE A 48 22.04 -18.85 12.90
N GLU A 49 22.78 -17.96 13.57
CA GLU A 49 22.69 -17.73 15.01
C GLU A 49 21.34 -17.18 15.42
N ASN A 50 20.73 -16.33 14.58
CA ASN A 50 19.46 -15.67 14.85
C ASN A 50 18.31 -16.21 13.99
N TRP A 51 18.37 -17.49 13.60
CA TRP A 51 17.35 -18.09 12.76
C TRP A 51 15.97 -18.03 13.46
N PRO A 52 14.95 -17.39 12.86
CA PRO A 52 13.66 -17.21 13.51
C PRO A 52 12.91 -18.55 13.65
N SER A 53 12.06 -18.64 14.68
CA SER A 53 11.08 -19.73 14.76
C SER A 53 10.17 -19.72 13.53
N THR A 54 9.58 -20.87 13.18
CA THR A 54 8.67 -20.94 12.02
C THR A 54 7.52 -19.93 12.12
N GLY A 55 6.99 -19.71 13.33
CA GLY A 55 5.97 -18.68 13.57
C GLY A 55 6.48 -17.28 13.24
N ASN A 56 7.63 -16.89 13.78
CA ASN A 56 8.22 -15.57 13.57
C ASN A 56 8.66 -15.34 12.12
N LEU A 57 9.18 -16.38 11.45
CA LEU A 57 9.54 -16.31 10.04
C LEU A 57 8.30 -16.01 9.18
N VAL A 58 7.23 -16.76 9.43
CA VAL A 58 5.98 -16.66 8.69
C VAL A 58 5.28 -15.32 8.98
N LEU A 59 5.35 -14.82 10.22
CA LEU A 59 4.89 -13.48 10.59
C LEU A 59 5.72 -12.38 9.91
N GLY A 60 7.05 -12.51 9.89
CA GLY A 60 7.95 -11.57 9.22
C GLY A 60 7.65 -11.47 7.72
N ILE A 61 7.43 -12.59 7.05
CA ILE A 61 6.98 -12.63 5.64
C ILE A 61 5.63 -11.92 5.49
N ALA A 62 4.71 -12.15 6.43
CA ALA A 62 3.40 -11.53 6.39
C ALA A 62 3.47 -10.01 6.57
N LEU A 63 4.24 -9.50 7.54
CA LEU A 63 4.45 -8.07 7.76
C LEU A 63 5.22 -7.42 6.60
N ALA A 64 6.16 -8.14 5.98
CA ALA A 64 6.87 -7.67 4.79
C ALA A 64 5.92 -7.37 3.61
N THR A 65 4.73 -7.98 3.56
CA THR A 65 3.73 -7.64 2.53
C THR A 65 3.23 -6.20 2.61
N ILE A 66 3.27 -5.57 3.80
CA ILE A 66 2.92 -4.17 3.98
C ILE A 66 3.80 -3.28 3.10
N ALA A 67 5.06 -3.67 2.92
CA ALA A 67 6.04 -2.93 2.15
C ALA A 67 5.68 -2.86 0.64
N TYR A 68 4.76 -3.71 0.17
CA TYR A 68 4.24 -3.73 -1.21
C TYR A 68 2.84 -3.15 -1.34
N THR A 69 2.29 -2.57 -0.27
CA THR A 69 1.00 -1.87 -0.33
C THR A 69 1.13 -0.51 -1.02
N GLY A 70 0.03 0.03 -1.53
CA GLY A 70 0.01 1.27 -2.32
C GLY A 70 -0.04 1.04 -3.83
N ILE A 71 0.17 -0.19 -4.31
CA ILE A 71 0.03 -0.59 -5.72
C ILE A 71 -1.39 -0.39 -6.25
N GLU A 72 -2.39 -0.49 -5.37
CA GLU A 72 -3.80 -0.21 -5.64
C GLU A 72 -4.03 1.23 -6.07
N THR A 73 -3.22 2.18 -5.58
CA THR A 73 -3.29 3.59 -5.99
C THR A 73 -3.00 3.73 -7.48
N MET A 74 -2.08 2.94 -8.05
CA MET A 74 -1.84 2.94 -9.50
C MET A 74 -3.09 2.52 -10.28
N SER A 75 -3.86 1.58 -9.75
CA SER A 75 -5.11 1.12 -10.37
C SER A 75 -6.19 2.21 -10.33
N GLN A 76 -6.26 2.96 -9.23
CA GLN A 76 -7.19 4.09 -9.07
C GLN A 76 -6.84 5.28 -9.98
N MET A 77 -5.55 5.46 -10.29
CA MET A 77 -5.06 6.52 -11.20
C MET A 77 -5.00 6.07 -12.67
N ALA A 78 -5.37 4.82 -12.97
CA ALA A 78 -5.26 4.27 -14.33
C ALA A 78 -6.12 5.06 -15.33
N GLU A 79 -7.27 5.57 -14.91
CA GLU A 79 -8.17 6.38 -15.75
C GLU A 79 -7.54 7.71 -16.19
N GLU A 80 -6.65 8.28 -15.37
CA GLU A 80 -5.95 9.54 -15.67
C GLU A 80 -4.59 9.33 -16.34
N THR A 81 -4.20 8.07 -16.58
CA THR A 81 -2.90 7.71 -17.14
C THR A 81 -2.91 7.75 -18.66
N LYS A 82 -1.91 8.37 -19.28
CA LYS A 82 -1.73 8.32 -20.74
C LYS A 82 -1.37 6.89 -21.20
N LYS A 83 -2.18 6.32 -22.11
CA LYS A 83 -2.00 4.95 -22.63
C LYS A 83 -1.94 3.90 -21.51
N PRO A 84 -3.00 3.78 -20.69
CA PRO A 84 -2.97 2.96 -19.48
C PRO A 84 -2.65 1.49 -19.76
N GLU A 85 -3.04 0.98 -20.93
CA GLU A 85 -2.81 -0.39 -21.38
C GLU A 85 -1.33 -0.76 -21.54
N LYS A 86 -0.44 0.23 -21.68
CA LYS A 86 1.02 0.02 -21.76
C LYS A 86 1.75 0.60 -20.56
N SER A 87 1.33 1.78 -20.09
CA SER A 87 2.02 2.52 -19.04
C SER A 87 1.84 1.87 -17.66
N VAL A 88 0.61 1.44 -17.32
CA VAL A 88 0.32 0.85 -16.00
C VAL A 88 1.06 -0.48 -15.79
N PRO A 89 1.03 -1.45 -16.73
CA PRO A 89 1.78 -2.70 -16.55
C PRO A 89 3.30 -2.48 -16.43
N ARG A 90 3.88 -1.56 -17.22
CA ARG A 90 5.31 -1.24 -17.14
C ARG A 90 5.67 -0.61 -15.81
N ALA A 91 4.86 0.35 -15.34
CA ALA A 91 5.06 0.99 -14.04
C ALA A 91 5.02 -0.03 -12.90
N LEU A 92 4.07 -0.97 -12.92
CA LEU A 92 3.99 -2.06 -11.94
C LEU A 92 5.25 -2.92 -11.92
N ILE A 93 5.75 -3.34 -13.08
CA ILE A 93 6.98 -4.17 -13.15
C ILE A 93 8.19 -3.38 -12.64
N MET A 94 8.36 -2.12 -13.08
CA MET A 94 9.48 -1.28 -12.61
C MET A 94 9.44 -1.06 -11.11
N MET A 95 8.24 -0.84 -10.54
CA MET A 95 8.06 -0.69 -9.10
C MET A 95 8.41 -1.98 -8.36
N ILE A 96 7.93 -3.15 -8.82
CA ILE A 96 8.26 -4.44 -8.19
C ILE A 96 9.78 -4.67 -8.17
N VAL A 97 10.47 -4.41 -9.29
CA VAL A 97 11.92 -4.57 -9.38
C VAL A 97 12.63 -3.58 -8.48
N ALA A 98 12.24 -2.30 -8.48
CA ALA A 98 12.85 -1.28 -7.64
C ALA A 98 12.71 -1.63 -6.15
N VAL A 99 11.50 -1.97 -5.70
CA VAL A 99 11.22 -2.35 -4.31
C VAL A 99 12.02 -3.59 -3.92
N LEU A 100 12.07 -4.61 -4.77
CA LEU A 100 12.81 -5.84 -4.49
C LEU A 100 14.31 -5.57 -4.34
N VAL A 101 14.91 -4.80 -5.24
CA VAL A 101 16.34 -4.46 -5.18
C VAL A 101 16.66 -3.66 -3.93
N ILE A 102 15.86 -2.63 -3.65
CA ILE A 102 16.14 -1.72 -2.53
C ILE A 102 15.91 -2.42 -1.20
N PHE A 103 14.77 -3.10 -0.99
CA PHE A 103 14.47 -3.73 0.30
C PHE A 103 15.38 -4.92 0.58
N ALA A 104 15.69 -5.75 -0.43
CA ALA A 104 16.67 -6.81 -0.25
C ALA A 104 18.05 -6.22 0.05
N GLY A 105 18.47 -5.18 -0.66
CA GLY A 105 19.73 -4.49 -0.43
C GLY A 105 19.86 -3.92 0.98
N ILE A 106 18.86 -3.16 1.43
CA ILE A 106 18.79 -2.59 2.79
C ILE A 106 18.83 -3.72 3.84
N SER A 107 18.06 -4.79 3.65
CA SER A 107 18.01 -5.90 4.60
C SER A 107 19.37 -6.61 4.73
N LEU A 108 20.01 -6.93 3.59
CA LEU A 108 21.31 -7.60 3.56
C LEU A 108 22.42 -6.74 4.16
N VAL A 109 22.44 -5.44 3.80
CA VAL A 109 23.43 -4.50 4.35
C VAL A 109 23.21 -4.29 5.85
N SER A 110 21.96 -4.15 6.30
CA SER A 110 21.65 -3.97 7.74
C SER A 110 22.14 -5.16 8.56
N LEU A 111 21.80 -6.38 8.14
CA LEU A 111 22.21 -7.61 8.83
C LEU A 111 23.73 -7.81 8.82
N SER A 112 24.45 -7.28 7.83
CA SER A 112 25.91 -7.30 7.83
C SER A 112 26.53 -6.17 8.64
N ALA A 113 25.88 -5.00 8.71
CA ALA A 113 26.39 -3.82 9.42
C ALA A 113 26.29 -3.96 10.94
N MET A 114 25.15 -4.44 11.47
CA MET A 114 24.86 -4.44 12.90
C MET A 114 24.21 -5.76 13.39
N PRO A 115 24.35 -6.12 14.68
CA PRO A 115 23.67 -7.27 15.29
C PRO A 115 22.14 -7.16 15.21
N VAL A 116 21.45 -8.31 15.23
CA VAL A 116 19.97 -8.36 15.10
C VAL A 116 19.30 -7.70 16.30
N GLU A 117 19.89 -7.82 17.48
CA GLU A 117 19.39 -7.24 18.73
C GLU A 117 19.41 -5.71 18.67
N GLU A 118 20.49 -5.14 18.13
CA GLU A 118 20.62 -3.69 17.96
C GLU A 118 19.67 -3.18 16.86
N LEU A 119 19.55 -3.92 15.77
CA LEU A 119 18.58 -3.64 14.71
C LEU A 119 17.13 -3.66 15.24
N ALA A 120 16.81 -4.61 16.13
CA ALA A 120 15.48 -4.78 16.71
C ALA A 120 15.17 -3.81 17.87
N SER A 121 16.18 -3.16 18.44
CA SER A 121 16.03 -2.21 19.55
C SER A 121 16.30 -0.78 19.11
N GLU A 122 17.57 -0.40 18.98
CA GLU A 122 18.02 0.96 18.68
C GLU A 122 17.57 1.44 17.29
N TRP A 123 17.68 0.57 16.28
CA TRP A 123 17.40 0.93 14.88
C TRP A 123 16.04 0.41 14.39
N SER A 124 15.19 -0.08 15.27
CA SER A 124 13.87 -0.66 14.92
C SER A 124 12.96 0.31 14.16
N ARG A 125 13.08 1.61 14.44
CA ARG A 125 12.28 2.67 13.83
C ARG A 125 12.90 3.24 12.55
N ASP A 126 14.22 3.17 12.42
CA ASP A 126 14.95 3.68 11.26
C ASP A 126 16.21 2.84 10.97
N PRO A 127 16.04 1.66 10.36
CA PRO A 127 17.16 0.82 9.95
C PRO A 127 18.10 1.51 8.95
N VAL A 128 17.57 2.43 8.14
CA VAL A 128 18.30 3.14 7.10
C VAL A 128 19.30 4.12 7.71
N ALA A 129 18.90 4.85 8.76
CA ALA A 129 19.81 5.66 9.55
C ALA A 129 20.86 4.80 10.28
N GLY A 130 20.51 3.60 10.71
CA GLY A 130 21.44 2.64 11.31
C GLY A 130 22.55 2.25 10.36
N ILE A 131 22.22 1.89 9.11
CA ILE A 131 23.23 1.62 8.07
C ILE A 131 24.16 2.84 7.92
N ALA A 132 23.58 4.03 7.79
CA ALA A 132 24.36 5.26 7.61
C ALA A 132 25.28 5.57 8.82
N PHE A 133 24.88 5.19 10.03
CA PHE A 133 25.69 5.35 11.23
C PHE A 133 26.95 4.49 11.22
N TYR A 134 26.86 3.26 10.70
CA TYR A 134 27.96 2.29 10.68
C TYR A 134 28.95 2.48 9.52
N ILE A 135 28.60 3.22 8.46
CA ILE A 135 29.51 3.51 7.34
C ILE A 135 30.83 4.12 7.83
N PRO A 136 32.02 3.55 7.59
CA PRO A 136 33.27 4.02 8.22
C PRO A 136 33.79 5.38 7.70
N ILE A 137 33.09 6.01 6.75
CA ILE A 137 33.52 7.23 6.05
C ILE A 137 32.77 8.44 6.65
N GLU A 138 33.46 9.24 7.46
CA GLU A 138 32.83 10.33 8.23
C GLU A 138 32.15 11.38 7.34
N MET A 139 32.77 11.76 6.22
CA MET A 139 32.18 12.71 5.26
C MET A 139 30.82 12.22 4.73
N ILE A 140 30.68 10.91 4.52
CA ILE A 140 29.43 10.31 4.04
C ILE A 140 28.37 10.33 5.15
N LYS A 141 28.75 10.06 6.40
CA LYS A 141 27.82 10.13 7.54
C LYS A 141 27.22 11.53 7.70
N VAL A 142 28.06 12.56 7.62
CA VAL A 142 27.65 13.97 7.78
C VAL A 142 26.63 14.38 6.73
N ILE A 143 26.74 13.87 5.51
CA ILE A 143 25.82 14.16 4.41
C ILE A 143 24.56 13.28 4.48
N LEU A 144 24.71 11.97 4.68
CA LEU A 144 23.59 11.03 4.59
C LEU A 144 22.62 11.14 5.76
N LYS A 145 23.09 11.36 7.01
CA LYS A 145 22.20 11.45 8.18
C LYS A 145 21.09 12.51 8.03
N PRO A 146 21.40 13.80 7.77
CA PRO A 146 20.36 14.81 7.61
C PRO A 146 19.53 14.58 6.33
N LEU A 147 20.15 14.07 5.27
CA LEU A 147 19.46 13.77 4.02
C LEU A 147 18.40 12.68 4.20
N ILE A 148 18.75 11.57 4.86
CA ILE A 148 17.83 10.47 5.19
C ILE A 148 16.68 10.98 6.06
N ALA A 149 16.96 11.77 7.10
CA ALA A 149 15.92 12.32 7.98
C ALA A 149 14.92 13.22 7.23
N ILE A 150 15.42 14.12 6.36
CA ILE A 150 14.58 15.02 5.55
C ILE A 150 13.76 14.21 4.54
N LEU A 151 14.38 13.25 3.86
CA LEU A 151 13.71 12.42 2.86
C LEU A 151 12.66 11.51 3.50
N ALA A 152 12.94 10.89 4.64
CA ALA A 152 11.99 10.06 5.37
C ALA A 152 10.71 10.85 5.68
N GLY A 153 10.83 12.05 6.25
CA GLY A 153 9.67 12.92 6.51
C GLY A 153 8.96 13.34 5.23
N THR A 154 9.71 13.73 4.20
CA THR A 154 9.15 14.21 2.92
C THR A 154 8.37 13.11 2.19
N ILE A 155 8.92 11.90 2.12
CA ILE A 155 8.30 10.76 1.44
C ILE A 155 7.07 10.28 2.20
N LEU A 156 7.09 10.27 3.54
CA LEU A 156 5.90 9.96 4.35
C LEU A 156 4.77 10.97 4.11
N LEU A 157 5.08 12.25 3.95
CA LEU A 157 4.09 13.26 3.57
C LEU A 157 3.52 13.01 2.17
N ILE A 158 4.38 12.68 1.19
CA ILE A 158 3.96 12.36 -0.18
C ILE A 158 3.07 11.11 -0.19
N ALA A 159 3.45 10.06 0.53
CA ALA A 159 2.69 8.82 0.65
C ALA A 159 1.32 9.05 1.30
N THR A 160 1.28 9.82 2.40
CA THR A 160 0.02 10.22 3.06
C THR A 160 -0.88 11.00 2.11
N ASN A 161 -0.29 11.91 1.32
CA ASN A 161 -1.00 12.70 0.34
C ASN A 161 -1.64 11.82 -0.75
N ALA A 162 -0.88 10.86 -1.29
CA ALA A 162 -1.36 9.90 -2.28
C ALA A 162 -2.48 9.01 -1.71
N GLY A 163 -2.34 8.53 -0.47
CA GLY A 163 -3.37 7.73 0.20
C GLY A 163 -4.68 8.49 0.39
N LEU A 164 -4.62 9.77 0.79
CA LEU A 164 -5.81 10.63 0.92
C LEU A 164 -6.50 10.87 -0.43
N ILE A 165 -5.74 11.04 -1.51
CA ILE A 165 -6.31 11.14 -2.86
C ILE A 165 -7.03 9.85 -3.23
N GLY A 166 -6.38 8.70 -3.04
CA GLY A 166 -6.94 7.39 -3.36
C GLY A 166 -8.26 7.10 -2.63
N ILE A 167 -8.28 7.24 -1.31
CA ILE A 167 -9.49 7.00 -0.51
C ILE A 167 -10.60 7.99 -0.85
N SER A 168 -10.27 9.25 -1.13
CA SER A 168 -11.28 10.26 -1.45
C SER A 168 -12.03 9.96 -2.75
N ARG A 169 -11.34 9.42 -3.77
CA ARG A 169 -11.92 9.01 -5.05
C ARG A 169 -12.71 7.70 -4.93
N LEU A 170 -12.20 6.75 -4.15
CA LEU A 170 -12.92 5.50 -3.88
C LEU A 170 -14.28 5.80 -3.24
N VAL A 171 -14.29 6.63 -2.20
CA VAL A 171 -15.52 6.95 -1.46
C VAL A 171 -16.43 7.88 -2.25
N PHE A 172 -15.88 8.75 -3.10
CA PHE A 172 -16.65 9.50 -4.10
C PHE A 172 -17.41 8.55 -5.05
N SER A 173 -16.72 7.56 -5.62
CA SER A 173 -17.33 6.55 -6.50
C SER A 173 -18.37 5.71 -5.75
N GLN A 174 -18.13 5.36 -4.50
CA GLN A 174 -19.14 4.70 -3.67
C GLN A 174 -20.36 5.59 -3.43
N GLY A 175 -20.15 6.89 -3.20
CA GLY A 175 -21.23 7.87 -3.02
C GLY A 175 -22.10 8.02 -4.27
N THR A 176 -21.49 8.12 -5.46
CA THR A 176 -22.23 8.22 -6.74
C THR A 176 -23.02 6.96 -7.05
N HIS A 177 -22.50 5.79 -6.69
CA HIS A 177 -23.20 4.52 -6.83
C HIS A 177 -24.14 4.21 -5.64
N GLY A 178 -24.32 5.14 -4.70
CA GLY A 178 -25.17 5.02 -3.50
C GLY A 178 -24.82 3.85 -2.58
N LEU A 179 -23.54 3.48 -2.54
CA LEU A 179 -22.93 2.57 -1.57
C LEU A 179 -22.41 3.32 -0.34
N ALA A 180 -22.29 4.65 -0.41
CA ALA A 180 -21.98 5.55 0.68
C ALA A 180 -23.00 6.71 0.74
N PRO A 181 -23.07 7.47 1.85
CA PRO A 181 -23.89 8.68 1.93
C PRO A 181 -23.65 9.64 0.75
N SER A 182 -24.73 10.25 0.23
CA SER A 182 -24.67 11.16 -0.93
C SER A 182 -23.82 12.43 -0.69
N ALA A 183 -23.48 12.74 0.56
CA ALA A 183 -22.51 13.79 0.85
C ALA A 183 -21.14 13.50 0.20
N PHE A 184 -20.74 12.24 0.12
CA PHE A 184 -19.45 11.84 -0.46
C PHE A 184 -19.37 12.00 -1.98
N SER A 185 -20.50 12.14 -2.68
CA SER A 185 -20.51 12.42 -4.13
C SER A 185 -20.36 13.91 -4.46
N ARG A 186 -20.16 14.79 -3.46
CA ARG A 186 -19.98 16.23 -3.69
C ARG A 186 -18.52 16.56 -4.02
N VAL A 187 -18.33 17.38 -5.05
CA VAL A 187 -17.03 17.93 -5.45
C VAL A 187 -16.97 19.43 -5.20
N HIS A 188 -15.76 19.95 -4.97
CA HIS A 188 -15.51 21.36 -4.78
C HIS A 188 -15.78 22.11 -6.10
N SER A 189 -16.48 23.25 -6.04
CA SER A 189 -16.92 24.00 -7.22
C SER A 189 -15.76 24.46 -8.11
N HIS A 190 -14.71 25.00 -7.50
CA HIS A 190 -13.51 25.51 -8.17
C HIS A 190 -12.49 24.41 -8.52
N PHE A 191 -11.98 23.69 -7.52
CA PHE A 191 -10.92 22.69 -7.69
C PHE A 191 -11.36 21.32 -8.21
N LYS A 192 -12.67 21.04 -8.27
CA LYS A 192 -13.25 19.76 -8.70
C LYS A 192 -12.78 18.54 -7.91
N THR A 193 -12.38 18.73 -6.64
CA THR A 193 -11.92 17.68 -5.73
C THR A 193 -13.02 17.22 -4.77
N PRO A 194 -13.07 15.93 -4.34
CA PRO A 194 -14.04 15.43 -3.37
C PRO A 194 -13.72 15.89 -1.93
N TYR A 195 -13.96 17.18 -1.66
CA TYR A 195 -13.51 17.86 -0.43
C TYR A 195 -14.10 17.28 0.85
N ILE A 196 -15.36 16.80 0.82
CA ILE A 196 -16.00 16.20 2.01
C ILE A 196 -15.29 14.92 2.41
N SER A 197 -14.96 14.05 1.44
CA SER A 197 -14.17 12.85 1.68
C SER A 197 -12.81 13.22 2.26
N ILE A 198 -12.12 14.20 1.66
CA ILE A 198 -10.79 14.63 2.14
C ILE A 198 -10.85 15.11 3.59
N ILE A 199 -11.83 15.95 3.96
CA ILE A 199 -11.96 16.48 5.32
C ILE A 199 -12.25 15.37 6.32
N ILE A 200 -13.25 14.52 6.05
CA ILE A 200 -13.65 13.46 6.99
C ILE A 200 -12.51 12.47 7.21
N PHE A 201 -11.87 11.97 6.16
CA PHE A 201 -10.77 11.03 6.31
C PHE A 201 -9.51 11.67 6.92
N SER A 202 -9.27 12.96 6.68
CA SER A 202 -8.19 13.68 7.38
C SER A 202 -8.48 13.79 8.88
N LEU A 203 -9.72 14.09 9.28
CA LEU A 203 -10.11 14.14 10.69
C LEU A 203 -10.02 12.77 11.35
N ILE A 204 -10.50 11.71 10.69
CA ILE A 204 -10.37 10.34 11.18
C ILE A 204 -8.88 9.99 11.36
N ALA A 205 -8.03 10.29 10.38
CA ALA A 205 -6.60 10.05 10.48
C ALA A 205 -5.97 10.78 11.68
N ILE A 206 -6.30 12.07 11.89
CA ILE A 206 -5.81 12.83 13.06
C ILE A 206 -6.25 12.17 14.37
N VAL A 207 -7.51 11.74 14.48
CA VAL A 207 -8.02 11.06 15.68
C VAL A 207 -7.31 9.73 15.91
N LEU A 208 -7.06 8.96 14.85
CA LEU A 208 -6.36 7.68 14.93
C LEU A 208 -4.87 7.84 15.28
N LEU A 209 -4.26 9.00 15.05
CA LEU A 209 -2.88 9.28 15.46
C LEU A 209 -2.76 9.60 16.96
N VAL A 210 -3.83 10.05 17.61
CA VAL A 210 -3.81 10.48 19.03
C VAL A 210 -3.20 9.42 19.96
N PRO A 211 -3.60 8.12 19.91
CA PRO A 211 -3.03 7.10 20.80
C PRO A 211 -1.53 6.87 20.58
N GLY A 212 -1.04 7.06 19.35
CA GLY A 212 0.37 6.88 19.00
C GLY A 212 1.32 7.91 19.63
N PHE A 213 0.79 9.03 20.14
CA PHE A 213 1.57 9.99 20.93
C PHE A 213 1.82 9.52 22.37
N PHE A 214 1.05 8.55 22.85
CA PHE A 214 1.16 8.03 24.21
C PHE A 214 1.87 6.67 24.25
N GLU A 215 1.65 5.83 23.22
CA GLU A 215 2.26 4.51 23.10
C GLU A 215 2.77 4.27 21.67
N ALA A 216 4.07 4.07 21.53
CA ALA A 216 4.70 3.93 20.20
C ALA A 216 4.35 2.60 19.50
N ASP A 217 4.09 1.54 20.25
CA ASP A 217 3.78 0.21 19.72
C ASP A 217 2.39 0.15 19.03
N VAL A 218 1.57 1.18 19.27
CA VAL A 218 0.30 1.36 18.56
C VAL A 218 0.53 1.47 17.05
N PHE A 219 1.61 2.13 16.60
CA PHE A 219 1.87 2.27 15.16
C PHE A 219 2.18 0.94 14.47
N ALA A 220 2.93 0.06 15.12
CA ALA A 220 3.19 -1.29 14.63
C ALA A 220 1.88 -2.09 14.50
N SER A 221 1.05 -2.01 15.54
CA SER A 221 -0.27 -2.63 15.59
C SER A 221 -1.23 -2.09 14.51
N MET A 222 -1.15 -0.80 14.20
CA MET A 222 -1.89 -0.15 13.10
C MET A 222 -1.41 -0.63 11.73
N GLY A 223 -0.10 -0.85 11.56
CA GLY A 223 0.47 -1.44 10.34
C GLY A 223 -0.09 -2.83 10.07
N ALA A 224 -0.12 -3.69 11.09
CA ALA A 224 -0.74 -5.02 11.01
C ALA A 224 -2.26 -4.94 10.71
N LEU A 225 -2.98 -3.99 11.31
CA LEU A 225 -4.40 -3.76 11.01
C LEU A 225 -4.62 -3.34 9.55
N TYR A 226 -3.74 -2.46 9.03
CA TYR A 226 -3.77 -2.06 7.64
C TYR A 226 -3.51 -3.25 6.70
N ALA A 227 -2.58 -4.14 7.04
CA ALA A 227 -2.29 -5.37 6.30
C ALA A 227 -3.52 -6.28 6.16
N ILE A 228 -4.30 -6.45 7.25
CA ILE A 228 -5.55 -7.23 7.22
C ILE A 228 -6.52 -6.68 6.17
N GLY A 229 -6.69 -5.35 6.13
CA GLY A 229 -7.57 -4.69 5.18
C GLY A 229 -7.07 -4.75 3.74
N SER A 230 -5.78 -4.50 3.50
CA SER A 230 -5.19 -4.50 2.16
C SER A 230 -5.17 -5.90 1.55
N LEU A 231 -4.79 -6.92 2.33
CA LEU A 231 -4.80 -8.31 1.87
C LEU A 231 -6.21 -8.78 1.52
N LEU A 232 -7.21 -8.38 2.29
CA LEU A 232 -8.61 -8.67 1.97
C LEU A 232 -9.03 -8.02 0.64
N ALA A 233 -8.66 -6.75 0.42
CA ALA A 233 -8.91 -6.08 -0.85
C ALA A 233 -8.22 -6.80 -2.02
N PHE A 234 -6.98 -7.25 -1.84
CA PHE A 234 -6.25 -8.04 -2.83
C PHE A 234 -6.90 -9.40 -3.08
N MET A 235 -7.41 -10.09 -2.07
CA MET A 235 -8.19 -11.33 -2.28
C MET A 235 -9.39 -11.07 -3.18
N PHE A 236 -10.17 -10.03 -2.90
CA PHE A 236 -11.33 -9.69 -3.73
C PHE A 236 -10.91 -9.27 -5.14
N ALA A 237 -9.78 -8.59 -5.31
CA ALA A 237 -9.25 -8.25 -6.64
C ALA A 237 -8.87 -9.52 -7.44
N HIS A 238 -8.13 -10.45 -6.84
CA HIS A 238 -7.77 -11.72 -7.47
C HIS A 238 -9.01 -12.56 -7.80
N ALA A 239 -9.93 -12.72 -6.85
CA ALA A 239 -11.18 -13.42 -7.04
C ALA A 239 -12.05 -12.79 -8.14
N SER A 240 -12.06 -11.46 -8.23
CA SER A 240 -12.78 -10.72 -9.28
C SER A 240 -12.18 -10.98 -10.66
N ILE A 241 -10.85 -11.03 -10.79
CA ILE A 241 -10.19 -11.36 -12.07
C ILE A 241 -10.56 -12.78 -12.52
N ILE A 242 -10.49 -13.75 -11.62
CA ILE A 242 -10.86 -15.15 -11.89
C ILE A 242 -12.35 -15.21 -12.28
N GLY A 243 -13.22 -14.58 -11.50
CA GLY A 243 -14.66 -14.53 -11.75
C GLY A 243 -15.02 -13.87 -13.08
N LEU A 244 -14.34 -12.79 -13.46
CA LEU A 244 -14.56 -12.09 -14.74
C LEU A 244 -14.06 -12.91 -15.93
N ARG A 245 -13.00 -13.71 -15.79
CA ARG A 245 -12.56 -14.62 -16.86
C ARG A 245 -13.58 -15.71 -17.14
N ILE A 246 -14.25 -16.21 -16.11
CA ILE A 246 -15.26 -17.27 -16.23
C ILE A 246 -16.61 -16.70 -16.69
N LYS A 247 -17.09 -15.63 -16.05
CA LYS A 247 -18.44 -15.10 -16.29
C LYS A 247 -18.56 -14.22 -17.53
N LYS A 248 -17.48 -13.56 -17.95
CA LYS A 248 -17.48 -12.63 -19.09
C LYS A 248 -16.24 -12.83 -19.97
N PRO A 249 -16.11 -14.00 -20.64
CA PRO A 249 -14.91 -14.35 -21.40
C PRO A 249 -14.61 -13.40 -22.57
N ASP A 250 -15.64 -12.85 -23.20
CA ASP A 250 -15.55 -12.10 -24.48
C ASP A 250 -15.20 -10.61 -24.34
N ILE A 251 -15.05 -10.09 -23.12
CA ILE A 251 -14.69 -8.68 -22.93
C ILE A 251 -13.29 -8.42 -23.52
N PRO A 252 -13.09 -7.34 -24.29
CA PRO A 252 -11.76 -6.96 -24.77
C PRO A 252 -10.85 -6.65 -23.58
N ARG A 253 -9.70 -7.31 -23.52
CA ARG A 253 -8.70 -7.12 -22.44
C ARG A 253 -7.41 -6.58 -23.06
N PRO A 254 -7.17 -5.25 -22.99
CA PRO A 254 -5.98 -4.61 -23.57
C PRO A 254 -4.67 -5.15 -23.00
N PHE A 255 -4.70 -5.57 -21.73
CA PHE A 255 -3.61 -6.26 -21.06
C PHE A 255 -4.05 -7.67 -20.63
N ARG A 256 -3.23 -8.67 -20.95
CA ARG A 256 -3.42 -10.06 -20.51
C ARG A 256 -2.12 -10.59 -19.93
N ILE A 257 -2.21 -11.08 -18.70
CA ILE A 257 -1.10 -11.75 -18.02
C ILE A 257 -0.81 -13.08 -18.74
N ARG A 258 0.48 -13.40 -18.92
CA ARG A 258 0.97 -14.65 -19.52
C ARG A 258 0.90 -15.79 -18.49
N GLY A 259 0.79 -17.04 -18.96
CA GLY A 259 0.71 -18.22 -18.10
C GLY A 259 -0.71 -18.55 -17.63
N ASN A 260 -1.68 -18.55 -18.55
CA ASN A 260 -3.05 -19.01 -18.26
C ASN A 260 -3.20 -20.47 -18.70
N ILE A 261 -4.01 -21.25 -17.97
CA ILE A 261 -4.34 -22.64 -18.31
C ILE A 261 -5.77 -22.68 -18.80
N ASN A 262 -6.02 -23.37 -19.92
CA ASN A 262 -7.37 -23.67 -20.34
C ASN A 262 -7.88 -24.90 -19.58
N ILE A 263 -8.85 -24.71 -18.68
CA ILE A 263 -9.51 -25.79 -17.96
C ILE A 263 -10.96 -25.83 -18.43
N LYS A 264 -11.35 -26.91 -19.12
CA LYS A 264 -12.73 -27.14 -19.61
C LYS A 264 -13.30 -25.96 -20.42
N GLY A 265 -12.50 -25.34 -21.28
CA GLY A 265 -12.92 -24.19 -22.10
C GLY A 265 -12.79 -22.83 -21.40
N TYR A 266 -12.50 -22.80 -20.09
CA TYR A 266 -12.27 -21.56 -19.35
C TYR A 266 -10.78 -21.22 -19.28
N ASP A 267 -10.46 -19.99 -19.63
CA ASP A 267 -9.12 -19.41 -19.54
C ASP A 267 -8.85 -18.98 -18.09
N VAL A 268 -8.24 -19.87 -17.29
CA VAL A 268 -7.98 -19.64 -15.86
C VAL A 268 -6.58 -19.02 -15.68
N PRO A 269 -6.47 -17.83 -15.07
CA PRO A 269 -5.18 -17.17 -14.92
C PRO A 269 -4.45 -17.69 -13.68
N ILE A 270 -3.33 -18.41 -13.86
CA ILE A 270 -2.59 -19.05 -12.75
C ILE A 270 -2.11 -18.00 -11.74
N ILE A 271 -1.54 -16.89 -12.22
CA ILE A 271 -0.95 -15.86 -11.35
C ILE A 271 -1.99 -15.29 -10.36
N PRO A 272 -3.22 -14.89 -10.79
CA PRO A 272 -4.27 -14.53 -9.86
C PRO A 272 -4.72 -15.63 -8.90
N VAL A 273 -4.71 -16.90 -9.32
CA VAL A 273 -5.04 -18.03 -8.42
C VAL A 273 -3.96 -18.17 -7.34
N MET A 274 -2.69 -18.13 -7.72
CA MET A 274 -1.58 -18.14 -6.76
C MET A 274 -1.62 -16.93 -5.83
N GLY A 275 -1.89 -15.73 -6.37
CA GLY A 275 -2.05 -14.51 -5.59
C GLY A 275 -3.21 -14.59 -4.59
N LEU A 276 -4.35 -15.16 -5.00
CA LEU A 276 -5.49 -15.40 -4.10
C LEU A 276 -5.11 -16.35 -2.96
N LEU A 277 -4.46 -17.48 -3.25
CA LEU A 277 -4.04 -18.43 -2.24
C LEU A 277 -2.99 -17.84 -1.29
N ALA A 278 -1.98 -17.15 -1.84
CA ALA A 278 -0.94 -16.51 -1.05
C ALA A 278 -1.52 -15.44 -0.11
N THR A 279 -2.39 -14.58 -0.61
CA THR A 279 -3.05 -13.55 0.22
C THR A 279 -3.93 -14.16 1.30
N ILE A 280 -4.69 -15.23 1.02
CA ILE A 280 -5.47 -15.96 2.02
C ILE A 280 -4.58 -16.52 3.13
N VAL A 281 -3.49 -17.21 2.76
CA VAL A 281 -2.56 -17.82 3.71
C VAL A 281 -1.96 -16.74 4.62
N ILE A 282 -1.44 -15.66 4.04
CA ILE A 282 -0.83 -14.56 4.78
C ILE A 282 -1.83 -13.86 5.70
N TRP A 283 -3.06 -13.65 5.24
CA TRP A 283 -4.11 -13.05 6.06
C TRP A 283 -4.48 -13.93 7.26
N ILE A 284 -4.59 -15.25 7.08
CA ILE A 284 -4.82 -16.20 8.17
C ILE A 284 -3.67 -16.15 9.18
N ILE A 285 -2.42 -16.08 8.71
CA ILE A 285 -1.24 -15.94 9.57
C ILE A 285 -1.33 -14.70 10.44
N ILE A 286 -1.62 -13.54 9.84
CA ILE A 286 -1.73 -12.27 10.58
C ILE A 286 -2.86 -12.37 11.60
N LEU A 287 -4.02 -12.93 11.22
CA LEU A 287 -5.08 -13.15 12.18
C LEU A 287 -4.59 -14.02 13.34
N ILE A 288 -3.92 -15.14 13.11
CA ILE A 288 -3.48 -16.05 14.17
C ILE A 288 -2.44 -15.41 15.09
N GLN A 289 -1.52 -14.60 14.56
CA GLN A 289 -0.38 -14.09 15.33
C GLN A 289 -0.61 -12.70 15.95
N GLU A 290 -1.51 -11.88 15.39
CA GLU A 290 -1.76 -10.51 15.87
C GLU A 290 -3.17 -10.40 16.49
N PRO A 291 -3.33 -10.71 17.78
CA PRO A 291 -4.65 -10.73 18.43
C PRO A 291 -5.32 -9.35 18.44
N TYR A 292 -4.55 -8.27 18.60
CA TYR A 292 -5.08 -6.90 18.55
C TYR A 292 -5.70 -6.60 17.17
N SER A 293 -4.92 -6.78 16.11
CA SER A 293 -5.35 -6.52 14.74
C SER A 293 -6.46 -7.46 14.31
N ARG A 294 -6.49 -8.71 14.80
CA ARG A 294 -7.57 -9.68 14.56
C ARG A 294 -8.92 -9.12 15.00
N TRP A 295 -9.06 -8.74 16.27
CA TRP A 295 -10.38 -8.36 16.80
C TRP A 295 -10.86 -7.01 16.25
N ILE A 296 -9.97 -6.04 16.14
CA ILE A 296 -10.32 -4.72 15.58
C ILE A 296 -10.61 -4.85 14.08
N GLY A 297 -9.79 -5.60 13.35
CA GLY A 297 -9.97 -5.83 11.92
C GLY A 297 -11.30 -6.55 11.62
N LEU A 298 -11.58 -7.65 12.31
CA LEU A 298 -12.84 -8.39 12.16
C LEU A 298 -14.05 -7.55 12.61
N GLY A 299 -13.92 -6.79 13.69
CA GLY A 299 -14.95 -5.86 14.14
C GLY A 299 -15.26 -4.80 13.08
N TRP A 300 -14.23 -4.21 12.47
CA TRP A 300 -14.39 -3.23 11.40
C TRP A 300 -15.02 -3.84 10.14
N MET A 301 -14.62 -5.05 9.76
CA MET A 301 -15.25 -5.80 8.66
C MET A 301 -16.73 -6.08 8.94
N PHE A 302 -17.06 -6.44 10.18
CA PHE A 302 -18.44 -6.65 10.60
C PHE A 302 -19.26 -5.37 10.49
N VAL A 303 -18.73 -4.23 10.97
CA VAL A 303 -19.37 -2.91 10.81
C VAL A 303 -19.60 -2.58 9.33
N GLY A 304 -18.62 -2.84 8.46
CA GLY A 304 -18.76 -2.66 7.01
C GLY A 304 -19.87 -3.52 6.41
N LEU A 305 -19.95 -4.80 6.81
CA LEU A 305 -20.97 -5.73 6.35
C LEU A 305 -22.38 -5.32 6.82
N VAL A 306 -22.52 -4.95 8.10
CA VAL A 306 -23.77 -4.42 8.66
C VAL A 306 -24.20 -3.16 7.91
N THR A 307 -23.27 -2.23 7.68
CA THR A 307 -23.54 -0.99 6.93
C THR A 307 -24.00 -1.28 5.51
N TYR A 308 -23.33 -2.23 4.82
CA TYR A 308 -23.72 -2.68 3.48
C TYR A 308 -25.16 -3.23 3.46
N PHE A 309 -25.51 -4.11 4.40
CA PHE A 309 -26.86 -4.65 4.49
C PHE A 309 -27.90 -3.58 4.79
N ILE A 310 -27.63 -2.65 5.72
CA ILE A 310 -28.52 -1.53 6.03
C ILE A 310 -28.78 -0.68 4.77
N ILE A 311 -27.74 -0.34 4.01
CA ILE A 311 -27.87 0.44 2.77
C ILE A 311 -28.66 -0.35 1.72
N ARG A 312 -28.38 -1.65 1.58
CA ARG A 312 -29.06 -2.54 0.62
C ARG A 312 -30.55 -2.69 0.94
N PHE A 313 -30.92 -2.90 2.20
CA PHE A 313 -32.31 -2.97 2.64
C PHE A 313 -33.05 -1.65 2.41
N ARG A 314 -32.42 -0.51 2.73
CA ARG A 314 -33.01 0.82 2.47
C ARG A 314 -33.20 1.11 0.97
N ARG A 315 -32.38 0.53 0.09
CA ARG A 315 -32.52 0.66 -1.37
C ARG A 315 -33.61 -0.23 -1.93
N HIS A 316 -33.73 -1.47 -1.46
CA HIS A 316 -34.79 -2.38 -1.92
C HIS A 316 -36.20 -1.84 -1.60
N ASN A 317 -36.33 -1.01 -0.57
CA ASN A 317 -37.58 -0.37 -0.17
C ASN A 317 -37.86 1.00 -0.86
N LYS A 318 -37.04 1.43 -1.83
CA LYS A 318 -37.32 2.64 -2.61
C LYS A 318 -38.06 2.30 -3.93
N PRO A 319 -39.10 3.05 -4.31
CA PRO A 319 -39.78 2.89 -5.61
C PRO A 319 -38.80 2.99 -6.78
N GLU A 320 -39.07 2.28 -7.88
CA GLU A 320 -38.20 2.14 -9.08
C GLU A 320 -37.71 3.48 -9.66
N GLU A 321 -38.42 4.59 -9.44
CA GLU A 321 -37.99 5.93 -9.85
C GLU A 321 -36.64 6.40 -9.27
N TRP A 322 -36.22 5.84 -8.12
CA TRP A 322 -34.94 6.15 -7.47
C TRP A 322 -33.80 5.18 -7.83
N GLN A 323 -34.08 4.16 -8.66
CA GLN A 323 -33.04 3.32 -9.24
C GLN A 323 -32.40 4.10 -10.38
N LEU A 324 -31.44 4.95 -10.00
CA LEU A 324 -30.50 5.70 -10.84
C LEU A 324 -30.70 5.45 -12.34
N LYS A 325 -31.42 6.33 -13.02
CA LYS A 325 -31.20 6.53 -14.47
C LYS A 325 -29.68 6.69 -14.61
N PRO A 326 -29.00 5.93 -15.48
CA PRO A 326 -27.59 6.17 -15.73
C PRO A 326 -27.48 7.61 -16.21
N GLU A 327 -27.01 8.50 -15.34
CA GLU A 327 -26.78 9.89 -15.72
C GLU A 327 -25.83 9.85 -16.90
N LYS A 328 -26.31 10.37 -18.03
CA LYS A 328 -25.56 10.53 -19.27
C LYS A 328 -24.18 11.04 -18.92
N HIS A 329 -23.16 10.23 -19.22
CA HIS A 329 -21.74 10.57 -19.21
C HIS A 329 -21.46 12.07 -18.97
N HIS A 330 -21.39 12.46 -17.69
CA HIS A 330 -20.61 13.62 -17.34
C HIS A 330 -19.16 13.19 -17.56
N LYS A 331 -18.67 13.46 -18.77
CA LYS A 331 -17.23 13.56 -19.04
C LYS A 331 -16.68 14.54 -18.01
N VAL A 332 -16.20 14.02 -16.90
CA VAL A 332 -15.48 14.77 -15.89
C VAL A 332 -14.14 14.08 -15.78
N LEU A 333 -13.17 14.80 -16.34
CA LEU A 333 -11.70 14.64 -16.30
C LEU A 333 -11.09 13.71 -17.36
#